data_AF-A0A1G4BIY7-F1
#
_entry.id   AF-A0A1G4BIY7-F1
#
_cell.length_a   1.000
_cell.length_b   1.000
_cell.length_c   1.000
_cell.angle_alpha   90.00
_cell.angle_beta   90.00
_cell.angle_gamma   90.00
#
_symmetry.space_group_name_H-M   'P 1'
#
loop_
_entity.id
_entity.type
_entity.pdbx_description
1 polymer ?
#
loop_
_entity_poly.entity_id
_entity_poly.type
_entity_poly.pdbx_seq_one_letter_code
_entity_poly.pdbx_strand_id
1 'polypeptide(L)'
;MSAEGKKPEMAVKDATPSNPRGIPKAPFVDKVEDYVTTREEVEPTMRNFQEMISKYQFMELNLQKRMAGLNDKIPDIQKTLDSVRFLKLRQGEDEPIETTFELNDTLYSKAKIPPTEEVYIWLGANVMLSYPVDEAETLLESKLSTAKTSLSNCEEDLDFLREQITTMEVAIARVYNWEVVQKRKDKEEGKDIKKEKDEGKAGS
;
A
#
# COMPACT_ATOMS: atom_id res chain seq x y z
N MET A 1 29.20 -47.81 -23.55
CA MET A 1 30.13 -47.07 -22.65
C MET A 1 30.43 -45.77 -23.35
N SER A 2 30.12 -44.57 -22.91
CA SER A 2 29.61 -43.92 -21.69
C SER A 2 29.45 -42.45 -22.14
N ALA A 3 28.64 -41.54 -21.63
CA ALA A 3 27.58 -41.47 -20.63
C ALA A 3 26.82 -40.17 -21.00
N GLU A 4 25.49 -40.19 -20.89
CA GLU A 4 24.67 -38.98 -20.91
C GLU A 4 25.06 -38.04 -19.76
N GLY A 5 25.43 -36.81 -20.10
CA GLY A 5 25.66 -35.72 -19.15
C GLY A 5 24.59 -34.65 -19.33
N LYS A 6 23.39 -34.90 -18.80
CA LYS A 6 22.30 -33.92 -18.70
C LYS A 6 22.73 -32.80 -17.74
N LYS A 7 23.04 -31.62 -18.26
CA LYS A 7 23.26 -30.42 -17.44
C LYS A 7 21.95 -30.09 -16.71
N PRO A 8 21.96 -29.81 -15.40
CA PRO A 8 20.77 -29.32 -14.72
C PRO A 8 20.55 -27.87 -15.14
N GLU A 9 19.54 -27.64 -15.98
CA GLU A 9 18.91 -26.31 -16.10
C GLU A 9 18.40 -25.93 -14.71
N MET A 10 19.05 -24.95 -14.10
CA MET A 10 18.53 -24.28 -12.92
C MET A 10 17.23 -23.57 -13.34
N ALA A 11 16.10 -24.15 -12.93
CA ALA A 11 14.79 -23.57 -13.08
C ALA A 11 14.79 -22.17 -12.46
N VAL A 12 14.53 -21.19 -13.32
CA VAL A 12 14.27 -19.80 -12.98
C VAL A 12 13.09 -19.78 -12.01
N LYS A 13 13.33 -19.42 -10.74
CA LYS A 13 12.25 -19.16 -9.77
C LYS A 13 11.37 -18.04 -10.31
N ASP A 14 10.10 -18.37 -10.48
CA ASP A 14 9.02 -17.56 -11.05
C ASP A 14 9.03 -16.11 -10.58
N ALA A 15 8.77 -15.20 -11.52
CA ALA A 15 8.44 -13.81 -11.24
C ALA A 15 7.20 -13.79 -10.34
N THR A 16 7.35 -13.37 -9.08
CA THR A 16 6.24 -13.22 -8.16
C THR A 16 5.18 -12.33 -8.82
N PRO A 17 3.94 -12.81 -9.01
CA PRO A 17 2.89 -11.98 -9.60
C PRO A 17 2.78 -10.70 -8.77
N SER A 18 2.63 -9.57 -9.44
CA SER A 18 2.67 -8.26 -8.80
C SER A 18 1.44 -7.47 -9.24
N ASN A 19 0.98 -6.55 -8.40
CA ASN A 19 -0.10 -5.66 -8.79
C ASN A 19 0.37 -4.69 -9.91
N PRO A 20 -0.53 -3.94 -10.58
CA PRO A 20 -0.16 -3.00 -11.63
C PRO A 20 0.86 -1.91 -11.21
N ARG A 21 1.07 -1.74 -9.89
CA ARG A 21 1.99 -0.76 -9.31
C ARG A 21 3.29 -1.37 -8.76
N GLY A 22 3.50 -2.67 -8.93
CA GLY A 22 4.74 -3.35 -8.57
C GLY A 22 4.78 -3.90 -7.14
N ILE A 23 3.66 -3.91 -6.41
CA ILE A 23 3.56 -4.52 -5.08
C ILE A 23 3.55 -6.05 -5.23
N PRO A 24 4.55 -6.78 -4.68
CA PRO A 24 4.62 -8.24 -4.80
C PRO A 24 3.43 -8.92 -4.15
N LYS A 25 2.81 -9.89 -4.84
CA LYS A 25 1.74 -10.72 -4.29
C LYS A 25 2.29 -11.73 -3.29
N ALA A 26 1.55 -11.96 -2.22
CA ALA A 26 1.86 -12.96 -1.23
C ALA A 26 1.81 -14.36 -1.86
N PRO A 27 2.79 -15.24 -1.58
CA PRO A 27 2.70 -16.64 -1.99
C PRO A 27 1.53 -17.31 -1.26
N PHE A 28 0.62 -17.91 -2.01
CA PHE A 28 -0.50 -18.64 -1.43
C PHE A 28 -0.04 -20.03 -0.96
N VAL A 29 -0.08 -20.28 0.34
CA VAL A 29 0.34 -21.55 0.95
C VAL A 29 -0.84 -22.52 0.97
N ASP A 30 -1.10 -23.18 -0.15
CA ASP A 30 -2.20 -24.16 -0.28
C ASP A 30 -1.99 -25.40 0.59
N LYS A 31 -0.84 -26.08 0.40
CA LYS A 31 -0.42 -27.20 1.23
C LYS A 31 0.79 -26.77 2.04
N VAL A 32 0.69 -26.93 3.36
CA VAL A 32 1.79 -26.62 4.27
C VAL A 32 2.98 -27.55 4.03
N GLU A 33 2.71 -28.79 3.59
CA GLU A 33 3.75 -29.77 3.28
C GLU A 33 4.67 -29.36 2.13
N ASP A 34 4.22 -28.44 1.25
CA ASP A 34 5.04 -27.94 0.14
C ASP A 34 6.11 -26.93 0.61
N TYR A 35 5.96 -26.40 1.84
CA TYR A 35 6.84 -25.38 2.42
C TYR A 35 7.60 -25.87 3.65
N VAL A 36 7.03 -26.83 4.37
CA VAL A 36 7.60 -27.37 5.60
C VAL A 36 7.42 -28.88 5.57
N THR A 37 8.52 -29.60 5.38
CA THR A 37 8.55 -31.08 5.39
C THR A 37 9.05 -31.62 6.72
N THR A 38 9.92 -30.87 7.39
CA THR A 38 10.50 -31.23 8.68
C THR A 38 10.21 -30.17 9.73
N ARG A 39 10.22 -30.56 11.01
CA ARG A 39 9.97 -29.63 12.12
C ARG A 39 11.03 -28.52 12.22
N GLU A 40 12.24 -28.77 11.77
CA GLU A 40 13.34 -27.79 11.77
C GLU A 40 13.09 -26.63 10.79
N GLU A 41 12.26 -26.84 9.75
CA GLU A 41 11.92 -25.85 8.72
C GLU A 41 10.78 -24.91 9.14
N VAL A 42 10.03 -25.24 10.20
CA VAL A 42 8.89 -24.45 10.71
C VAL A 42 9.32 -23.04 11.12
N GLU A 43 10.29 -22.95 12.02
CA GLU A 43 10.77 -21.70 12.61
C GLU A 43 11.40 -20.75 11.57
N PRO A 44 12.26 -21.21 10.65
CA PRO A 44 12.74 -20.40 9.52
C PRO A 44 11.59 -19.90 8.63
N THR A 45 10.63 -20.75 8.30
CA THR A 45 9.50 -20.40 7.43
C THR A 45 8.57 -19.37 8.07
N MET A 46 8.26 -19.54 9.36
CA MET A 46 7.48 -18.57 10.13
C MET A 46 8.17 -17.21 10.20
N ARG A 47 9.49 -17.16 10.43
CA ARG A 47 10.26 -15.91 10.40
C ARG A 47 10.18 -15.23 9.04
N ASN A 48 10.34 -15.97 7.94
CA ASN A 48 10.21 -15.42 6.59
C ASN A 48 8.83 -14.80 6.33
N PHE A 49 7.75 -15.45 6.80
CA PHE A 49 6.40 -14.92 6.68
C PHE A 49 6.17 -13.67 7.53
N GLN A 50 6.69 -13.64 8.76
CA GLN A 50 6.64 -12.44 9.62
C GLN A 50 7.41 -11.26 9.01
N GLU A 51 8.57 -11.51 8.40
CA GLU A 51 9.33 -10.47 7.67
C GLU A 51 8.53 -9.92 6.49
N MET A 52 7.83 -10.79 5.76
CA MET A 52 7.01 -10.38 4.62
C MET A 52 5.78 -9.57 5.07
N ILE A 53 5.10 -9.97 6.15
CA ILE A 53 4.03 -9.17 6.77
C ILE A 53 4.56 -7.79 7.19
N SER A 54 5.72 -7.73 7.83
CA SER A 54 6.34 -6.46 8.24
C SER A 54 6.60 -5.54 7.06
N LYS A 55 7.01 -6.09 5.90
CA LYS A 55 7.18 -5.32 4.65
C LYS A 55 5.84 -4.79 4.13
N TYR A 56 4.80 -5.61 4.12
CA TYR A 56 3.46 -5.18 3.71
C TYR A 56 2.89 -4.08 4.62
N GLN A 57 3.00 -4.24 5.94
CA GLN A 57 2.58 -3.22 6.91
C GLN A 57 3.34 -1.90 6.74
N PHE A 58 4.65 -1.96 6.46
CA PHE A 58 5.42 -0.76 6.17
C PHE A 58 4.93 -0.05 4.90
N MET A 59 4.64 -0.80 3.84
CA MET A 59 4.06 -0.25 2.61
C MET A 59 2.67 0.34 2.86
N GLU A 60 1.83 -0.34 3.64
CA GLU A 60 0.48 0.10 3.99
C GLU A 60 0.54 1.44 4.73
N LEU A 61 1.40 1.56 5.75
CA LEU A 61 1.58 2.79 6.52
C LEU A 61 2.00 3.96 5.62
N ASN A 62 2.89 3.72 4.66
CA ASN A 62 3.34 4.76 3.73
C ASN A 62 2.22 5.20 2.78
N LEU A 63 1.42 4.27 2.27
CA LEU A 63 0.26 4.60 1.44
C LEU A 63 -0.83 5.31 2.22
N GLN A 64 -1.09 4.91 3.47
CA GLN A 64 -2.04 5.60 4.35
C GLN A 64 -1.64 7.07 4.58
N LYS A 65 -0.34 7.34 4.85
CA LYS A 65 0.17 8.71 4.98
C LYS A 65 0.01 9.51 3.69
N ARG A 66 0.30 8.89 2.54
CA ARG A 66 0.13 9.54 1.23
C ARG A 66 -1.34 9.85 0.94
N MET A 67 -2.24 8.92 1.23
CA MET A 67 -3.69 9.07 1.07
C MET A 67 -4.22 10.21 1.94
N ALA A 68 -3.82 10.27 3.22
CA ALA A 68 -4.17 11.37 4.11
C ALA A 68 -3.73 12.73 3.54
N GLY A 69 -2.47 12.84 3.10
CA GLY A 69 -1.98 14.08 2.49
C GLY A 69 -2.65 14.44 1.16
N LEU A 70 -3.20 13.48 0.42
CA LEU A 70 -4.01 13.74 -0.78
C LEU A 70 -5.42 14.21 -0.41
N ASN A 71 -6.04 13.60 0.60
CA ASN A 71 -7.36 13.99 1.11
C ASN A 71 -7.38 15.41 1.67
N ASP A 72 -6.27 15.87 2.26
CA ASP A 72 -6.15 17.26 2.71
C ASP A 72 -5.98 18.23 1.53
N LYS A 73 -5.18 17.85 0.51
CA LYS A 73 -4.84 18.73 -0.63
C LYS A 73 -5.93 18.86 -1.68
N ILE A 74 -6.69 17.79 -1.94
CA ILE A 74 -7.71 17.79 -3.01
C ILE A 74 -8.76 18.90 -2.79
N PRO A 75 -9.33 19.09 -1.57
CA PRO A 75 -10.24 20.20 -1.30
C PRO A 75 -9.61 21.58 -1.53
N ASP A 76 -8.34 21.77 -1.18
CA ASP A 76 -7.66 23.05 -1.35
C ASP A 76 -7.44 23.38 -2.84
N ILE A 77 -7.03 22.38 -3.64
CA ILE A 77 -6.93 22.52 -5.10
C ILE A 77 -8.30 22.83 -5.70
N GLN A 78 -9.36 22.15 -5.24
CA GLN A 78 -10.72 22.40 -5.72
C GLN A 78 -11.19 23.82 -5.40
N LYS A 79 -11.03 24.29 -4.16
CA LYS A 79 -11.37 25.68 -3.78
C LYS A 79 -10.62 26.72 -4.61
N THR A 80 -9.35 26.45 -4.90
CA THR A 80 -8.52 27.34 -5.73
C THR A 80 -9.04 27.36 -7.16
N LEU A 81 -9.35 26.20 -7.74
CA LEU A 81 -9.94 26.07 -9.07
C LEU A 81 -11.29 26.79 -9.15
N ASP A 82 -12.16 26.62 -8.15
CA ASP A 82 -13.46 27.27 -8.09
C ASP A 82 -13.31 28.81 -8.02
N SER A 83 -12.30 29.31 -7.31
CA SER A 83 -11.97 30.74 -7.27
C SER A 83 -11.50 31.27 -8.63
N VAL A 84 -10.65 30.51 -9.35
CA VAL A 84 -10.21 30.87 -10.71
C VAL A 84 -11.39 30.85 -11.68
N ARG A 85 -12.26 29.85 -11.60
CA ARG A 85 -13.50 29.79 -12.40
C ARG A 85 -14.45 30.95 -12.11
N PHE A 86 -14.55 31.36 -10.85
CA PHE A 86 -15.30 32.55 -10.47
C PHE A 86 -14.73 33.83 -11.10
N LEU A 87 -13.41 34.02 -11.06
CA LEU A 87 -12.75 35.14 -11.74
C LEU A 87 -12.96 35.11 -13.26
N LYS A 88 -12.91 33.92 -13.86
CA LYS A 88 -13.18 33.71 -15.30
C LYS A 88 -14.59 34.10 -15.70
N LEU A 89 -15.60 33.72 -14.93
CA LEU A 89 -16.99 34.05 -15.20
C LEU A 89 -17.26 35.56 -15.18
N ARG A 90 -16.47 36.32 -14.41
CA ARG A 90 -16.55 37.78 -14.32
C ARG A 90 -15.64 38.50 -15.32
N GLN A 91 -14.91 37.78 -16.18
CA GLN A 91 -14.16 38.43 -17.25
C GLN A 91 -15.13 39.17 -18.18
N GLY A 92 -15.01 40.49 -18.22
CA GLY A 92 -15.88 41.39 -18.97
C GLY A 92 -16.92 42.14 -18.12
N GLU A 93 -17.02 41.86 -16.82
CA GLU A 93 -17.71 42.74 -15.87
C GLU A 93 -16.77 43.86 -15.41
N ASP A 94 -17.22 45.11 -15.48
CA ASP A 94 -16.44 46.26 -14.98
C ASP A 94 -16.59 46.48 -13.46
N GLU A 95 -17.46 45.72 -12.80
CA GLU A 95 -17.73 45.89 -11.37
C GLU A 95 -16.65 45.24 -10.49
N PRO A 96 -15.99 46.00 -9.59
CA PRO A 96 -15.00 45.45 -8.67
C PRO A 96 -15.62 44.46 -7.68
N ILE A 97 -14.87 43.41 -7.36
CA ILE A 97 -15.27 42.43 -6.34
C ILE A 97 -14.95 43.00 -4.95
N GLU A 98 -15.98 43.25 -4.15
CA GLU A 98 -15.81 43.56 -2.73
C GLU A 98 -15.60 42.25 -1.95
N THR A 99 -14.44 42.11 -1.31
CA THR A 99 -14.12 40.96 -0.48
C THR A 99 -13.37 41.37 0.77
N THR A 100 -13.32 40.49 1.77
CA THR A 100 -12.46 40.64 2.94
C THR A 100 -11.26 39.71 2.78
N PHE A 101 -10.06 40.28 2.71
CA PHE A 101 -8.83 39.50 2.64
C PHE A 101 -8.16 39.40 4.00
N GLU A 102 -7.58 38.24 4.27
CA GLU A 102 -6.89 37.91 5.50
C GLU A 102 -5.46 38.49 5.48
N LEU A 103 -5.13 39.31 6.48
CA LEU A 103 -3.79 39.86 6.72
C LEU A 103 -3.02 39.01 7.75
N ASN A 104 -3.75 38.43 8.70
CA ASN A 104 -3.29 37.53 9.76
C ASN A 104 -4.51 36.73 10.25
N ASP A 105 -4.31 35.63 10.99
CA ASP A 105 -5.34 34.68 11.44
C ASP A 105 -6.57 35.35 12.10
N THR A 106 -6.38 36.51 12.74
CA THR A 106 -7.43 37.30 13.40
C THR A 106 -7.65 38.70 12.82
N LEU A 107 -6.96 39.05 11.73
CA LEU A 107 -7.00 40.37 11.11
C LEU A 107 -7.42 40.28 9.65
N TYR A 108 -8.56 40.88 9.34
CA TYR A 108 -9.12 40.94 7.99
C TYR A 108 -9.29 42.40 7.58
N SER A 109 -9.11 42.67 6.29
CA SER A 109 -9.33 43.99 5.71
C SER A 109 -10.25 43.90 4.49
N LYS A 110 -11.05 44.95 4.27
CA LYS A 110 -11.92 45.04 3.09
C LYS A 110 -11.08 45.47 1.89
N ALA A 111 -11.23 44.77 0.77
CA ALA A 111 -10.59 45.09 -0.50
C ALA A 111 -11.61 45.12 -1.64
N LYS A 112 -11.28 45.93 -2.66
CA LYS A 112 -11.96 45.96 -3.95
C LYS A 112 -10.99 45.42 -4.98
N ILE A 113 -11.31 44.27 -5.56
CA ILE A 113 -10.49 43.63 -6.58
C ILE A 113 -11.02 44.09 -7.95
N PRO A 114 -10.23 44.84 -8.74
CA PRO A 114 -10.63 45.21 -10.10
C PRO A 114 -10.66 43.97 -11.01
N PRO A 115 -11.24 44.06 -12.22
CA PRO A 115 -11.16 42.99 -13.20
C PRO A 115 -9.69 42.62 -13.48
N THR A 116 -9.35 41.33 -13.38
CA THR A 116 -7.99 40.82 -13.55
C THR A 116 -7.93 39.73 -14.61
N GLU A 117 -6.89 39.76 -15.43
CA GLU A 117 -6.66 38.79 -16.51
C GLU A 117 -5.70 37.66 -16.12
N GLU A 118 -4.91 37.85 -15.05
CA GLU A 118 -3.92 36.89 -14.56
C GLU A 118 -4.05 36.65 -13.04
N VAL A 119 -3.62 35.46 -12.61
CA VAL A 119 -3.59 35.03 -11.21
C VAL A 119 -2.20 34.51 -10.84
N TYR A 120 -1.79 34.72 -9.60
CA TYR A 120 -0.52 34.22 -9.09
C TYR A 120 -0.72 32.90 -8.36
N ILE A 121 0.00 31.86 -8.79
CA ILE A 121 -0.09 30.51 -8.21
C ILE A 121 1.25 30.15 -7.58
N TRP A 122 1.20 29.68 -6.33
CA TRP A 122 2.36 29.14 -5.62
C TRP A 122 2.62 27.69 -6.03
N LEU A 123 3.77 27.42 -6.66
CA LEU A 123 4.13 26.09 -7.15
C LEU A 123 4.95 25.27 -6.14
N GLY A 124 5.34 25.89 -5.02
CA GLY A 124 6.25 25.31 -4.04
C GLY A 124 7.70 25.75 -4.26
N ALA A 125 8.61 25.26 -3.41
CA ALA A 125 10.05 25.58 -3.45
C ALA A 125 10.38 27.09 -3.52
N ASN A 126 9.57 27.93 -2.84
CA ASN A 126 9.68 29.39 -2.86
C ASN A 126 9.46 30.04 -4.25
N VAL A 127 8.70 29.37 -5.12
CA VAL A 127 8.39 29.85 -6.47
C VAL A 127 6.89 30.14 -6.61
N MET A 128 6.59 31.34 -7.09
CA MET A 128 5.26 31.80 -7.48
C MET A 128 5.33 32.32 -8.91
N LEU A 129 4.37 31.94 -9.76
CA LEU A 129 4.28 32.39 -11.15
C LEU A 129 2.91 32.99 -11.44
N SER A 130 2.85 33.98 -12.31
CA SER A 130 1.59 34.46 -12.87
C SER A 130 1.16 33.59 -14.04
N TYR A 131 -0.14 33.34 -14.12
CA TYR A 131 -0.79 32.62 -15.21
C TYR A 131 -2.02 33.40 -15.64
N PRO A 132 -2.29 33.53 -16.95
CA PRO A 132 -3.60 33.93 -17.44
C PRO A 132 -4.69 33.03 -16.83
N VAL A 133 -5.87 33.58 -16.56
CA VAL A 133 -6.99 32.87 -15.91
C VAL A 133 -7.32 31.54 -16.62
N ASP A 134 -7.26 31.49 -17.95
CA ASP A 134 -7.51 30.28 -18.74
C ASP A 134 -6.44 29.18 -18.56
N GLU A 135 -5.17 29.59 -18.51
CA GLU A 135 -4.06 28.67 -18.27
C GLU A 135 -4.07 28.16 -16.83
N ALA A 136 -4.40 29.03 -15.88
CA ALA A 136 -4.56 28.69 -14.48
C ALA A 136 -5.66 27.65 -14.26
N GLU A 137 -6.81 27.80 -14.92
CA GLU A 137 -7.89 26.81 -14.87
C GLU A 137 -7.40 25.45 -15.39
N THR A 138 -6.78 25.43 -16.57
CA THR A 138 -6.27 24.21 -17.20
C THR A 138 -5.21 23.52 -16.33
N LEU A 139 -4.30 24.30 -15.74
CA LEU A 139 -3.27 23.81 -14.84
C LEU A 139 -3.88 23.16 -13.60
N LEU A 140 -4.78 23.87 -12.91
CA LEU A 140 -5.41 23.40 -11.68
C LEU A 140 -6.30 22.17 -11.93
N GLU A 141 -7.02 22.12 -13.05
CA GLU A 141 -7.84 20.97 -13.43
C GLU A 141 -6.98 19.71 -13.71
N SER A 142 -5.86 19.88 -14.41
CA SER A 142 -4.88 18.80 -14.61
C SER A 142 -4.29 18.29 -13.30
N LYS A 143 -3.92 19.21 -12.38
CA LYS A 143 -3.42 18.86 -11.04
C LYS A 143 -4.47 18.15 -10.20
N LEU A 144 -5.70 18.61 -10.22
CA LEU A 144 -6.83 18.00 -9.52
C LEU A 144 -7.10 16.58 -10.03
N SER A 145 -7.16 16.40 -11.34
CA SER A 145 -7.33 15.08 -11.98
C SER A 145 -6.21 14.12 -11.60
N THR A 146 -4.96 14.58 -11.64
CA THR A 146 -3.80 13.78 -11.23
C THR A 146 -3.86 13.40 -9.75
N ALA A 147 -4.27 14.34 -8.88
CA ALA A 147 -4.41 14.08 -7.44
C ALA A 147 -5.52 13.07 -7.15
N LYS A 148 -6.69 13.20 -7.79
CA LYS A 148 -7.80 12.24 -7.67
C LYS A 148 -7.42 10.85 -8.18
N THR A 149 -6.74 10.77 -9.32
CA THR A 149 -6.23 9.50 -9.85
C THR A 149 -5.20 8.88 -8.91
N SER A 150 -4.29 9.69 -8.35
CA SER A 150 -3.33 9.20 -7.36
C SER A 150 -4.01 8.73 -6.07
N LEU A 151 -5.14 9.33 -5.68
CA LEU A 151 -5.91 8.90 -4.52
C LEU A 151 -6.54 7.53 -4.76
N SER A 152 -7.26 7.37 -5.88
CA SER A 152 -7.87 6.09 -6.29
C SER A 152 -6.84 4.95 -6.34
N ASN A 153 -5.67 5.21 -6.93
CA ASN A 153 -4.59 4.21 -6.97
C ASN A 153 -4.10 3.83 -5.56
N CYS A 154 -4.01 4.80 -4.64
CA CYS A 154 -3.61 4.51 -3.26
C CYS A 154 -4.66 3.70 -2.52
N GLU A 155 -5.95 3.94 -2.76
CA GLU A 155 -7.05 3.17 -2.18
C GLU A 155 -7.00 1.71 -2.66
N GLU A 156 -6.88 1.49 -3.98
CA GLU A 156 -6.73 0.15 -4.56
C GLU A 156 -5.50 -0.59 -4.02
N ASP A 157 -4.34 0.09 -3.95
CA ASP A 157 -3.10 -0.49 -3.43
C ASP A 157 -3.22 -0.83 -1.92
N LEU A 158 -3.95 -0.01 -1.14
CA LEU A 158 -4.19 -0.27 0.29
C LEU A 158 -5.05 -1.52 0.49
N ASP A 159 -6.12 -1.67 -0.29
CA ASP A 159 -6.97 -2.85 -0.22
C ASP A 159 -6.19 -4.11 -0.64
N PHE A 160 -5.39 -4.01 -1.71
CA PHE A 160 -4.50 -5.10 -2.09
C PHE A 160 -3.53 -5.51 -0.98
N LEU A 161 -2.90 -4.54 -0.29
CA LEU A 161 -1.99 -4.80 0.82
C LEU A 161 -2.69 -5.46 2.01
N ARG A 162 -3.90 -5.03 2.35
CA ARG A 162 -4.72 -5.66 3.40
C ARG A 162 -4.99 -7.13 3.08
N GLU A 163 -5.38 -7.42 1.84
CA GLU A 163 -5.56 -8.80 1.38
C GLU A 163 -4.27 -9.62 1.46
N GLN A 164 -3.12 -9.03 1.11
CA GLN A 164 -1.82 -9.72 1.21
C GLN A 164 -1.46 -10.02 2.67
N ILE A 165 -1.66 -9.06 3.58
CA ILE A 165 -1.42 -9.26 5.02
C ILE A 165 -2.29 -10.41 5.54
N THR A 166 -3.60 -10.37 5.29
CA THR A 166 -4.52 -11.44 5.71
C THR A 166 -4.13 -12.80 5.13
N THR A 167 -3.72 -12.86 3.86
CA THR A 167 -3.26 -14.10 3.22
C THR A 167 -2.04 -14.68 3.94
N MET A 168 -1.08 -13.83 4.28
CA MET A 168 0.13 -14.23 5.01
C MET A 168 -0.16 -14.64 6.45
N GLU A 169 -1.08 -13.97 7.13
CA GLU A 169 -1.51 -14.33 8.49
C GLU A 169 -2.16 -15.72 8.51
N VAL A 170 -3.02 -16.02 7.53
CA VAL A 170 -3.59 -17.36 7.35
C VAL A 170 -2.50 -18.39 7.07
N ALA A 171 -1.49 -18.06 6.25
CA ALA A 171 -0.36 -18.95 5.99
C ALA A 171 0.43 -19.27 7.29
N ILE A 172 0.70 -18.28 8.15
CA ILE A 172 1.34 -18.51 9.45
C ILE A 172 0.48 -19.44 10.32
N ALA A 173 -0.84 -19.20 10.38
CA ALA A 173 -1.75 -20.05 11.15
C ALA A 173 -1.76 -21.50 10.63
N ARG A 174 -1.70 -21.71 9.31
CA ARG A 174 -1.59 -23.04 8.70
C ARG A 174 -0.31 -23.76 9.11
N VAL A 175 0.83 -23.07 9.07
CA VAL A 175 2.13 -23.63 9.52
C VAL A 175 2.10 -23.97 11.01
N TYR A 176 1.53 -23.10 11.84
CA TYR A 176 1.38 -23.35 13.28
C TYR A 176 0.51 -24.59 13.56
N ASN A 177 -0.64 -24.69 12.89
CA ASN A 177 -1.54 -25.83 13.03
C ASN A 177 -0.85 -27.14 12.63
N TRP A 178 -0.08 -27.14 11.54
CA TRP A 178 0.71 -28.29 11.12
C TRP A 178 1.74 -28.69 12.18
N GLU A 179 2.49 -27.73 12.75
CA GLU A 179 3.47 -28.02 13.80
C GLU A 179 2.82 -28.65 15.04
N VAL A 180 1.64 -28.17 15.45
CA VAL A 180 0.89 -28.74 16.57
C VAL A 180 0.44 -30.16 16.28
N VAL A 181 -0.01 -30.46 15.05
CA VAL A 181 -0.40 -31.82 14.65
C VAL A 181 0.81 -32.75 14.67
N GLN A 182 1.96 -32.34 14.15
CA GLN A 182 3.19 -33.14 14.20
C GLN A 182 3.64 -33.41 15.65
N LYS A 183 3.64 -32.38 16.51
CA LYS A 183 3.95 -32.52 17.95
C LYS A 183 3.01 -33.50 18.67
N ARG A 184 1.76 -33.64 18.25
CA ARG A 184 0.80 -34.60 18.82
C ARG A 184 1.11 -36.02 18.35
N LYS A 185 1.38 -36.21 17.05
CA LYS A 185 1.79 -37.50 16.48
C LYS A 185 3.06 -38.04 17.14
N ASP A 186 4.10 -37.21 17.25
CA ASP A 186 5.37 -37.58 17.92
C ASP A 186 5.16 -38.06 19.37
N LYS A 187 4.20 -37.45 20.09
CA LYS A 187 3.89 -37.80 21.48
C LYS A 187 3.07 -39.08 21.60
N GLU A 188 2.20 -39.38 20.63
CA GLU A 188 1.41 -40.62 20.59
C GLU A 188 2.32 -41.79 20.22
N GLU A 189 3.12 -41.66 19.17
CA GLU A 189 4.12 -42.68 18.78
C GLU A 189 5.13 -42.95 19.92
N GLY A 190 5.60 -41.89 20.59
CA GLY A 190 6.49 -42.04 21.75
C GLY A 190 5.85 -42.69 22.98
N LYS A 191 4.51 -42.68 23.11
CA LYS A 191 3.78 -43.39 24.16
C LYS A 191 3.56 -44.85 23.80
N ASP A 192 3.22 -45.15 22.54
CA ASP A 192 3.00 -46.52 22.07
C ASP A 192 4.30 -47.34 22.13
N ILE A 193 5.44 -46.75 21.74
CA ILE A 193 6.76 -47.39 21.86
C ILE A 193 7.15 -47.66 23.33
N LYS A 194 6.74 -46.80 24.26
CA LYS A 194 6.97 -47.04 25.70
C LYS A 194 6.08 -48.15 26.25
N LYS A 195 4.85 -48.25 25.76
CA LYS A 195 3.88 -49.29 26.16
C LYS A 195 4.32 -50.68 25.68
N GLU A 196 4.75 -50.81 24.42
CA GLU A 196 5.31 -52.07 23.89
C GLU A 196 6.57 -52.52 24.64
N LYS A 197 7.43 -51.58 25.05
CA LYS A 197 8.63 -51.89 25.84
C LYS A 197 8.34 -52.34 27.27
N ASP A 198 7.27 -51.84 27.90
CA ASP A 198 6.84 -52.27 29.23
C ASP A 198 6.16 -53.65 29.19
N GLU A 199 5.31 -53.90 28.18
CA GLU A 199 4.64 -55.19 27.99
C GLU A 199 5.64 -56.31 27.62
N GLY A 200 6.67 -56.02 26.80
CA GLY A 200 7.74 -56.97 26.49
C GLY A 200 8.67 -57.30 27.67
N LYS A 201 8.71 -56.47 28.72
CA LYS A 201 9.51 -56.70 29.93
C LYS A 201 8.77 -57.46 31.02
N ALA A 202 7.43 -57.40 31.03
CA ALA A 202 6.60 -58.12 31.99
C ALA A 202 6.34 -59.60 31.62
N GLY A 203 6.68 -60.00 30.38
CA GLY A 203 6.52 -61.36 29.85
C GLY A 203 7.80 -62.20 29.77
N SER A 204 8.92 -61.77 30.36
CA SER A 204 10.17 -62.56 30.51
C SER A 204 10.45 -62.93 31.96
#